data_AF-F5L6M7-F1
#
_entry.id   AF-F5L6M7-F1
#
_cell.length_a   1.000
_cell.length_b   1.000
_cell.length_c   1.000
_cell.angle_alpha   90.00
_cell.angle_beta   90.00
_cell.angle_gamma   90.00
#
_symmetry.space_group_name_H-M   'P 1'
#
loop_
_entity.id
_entity.type
_entity.pdbx_description
1 polymer ?
#
loop_
_entity_poly.entity_id
_entity_poly.type
_entity_poly.pdbx_seq_one_letter_code
_entity_poly.pdbx_strand_id
1 'polypeptide(L)' 'MDIQLALDEPRPNDKIINVAHLTFFIDRFTQRYIGEKLTLDFDPAQGFRLSNPNEILCQGITIY' A
#
# COMPACT_ATOMS: atom_id res chain seq x y z
N MET A 1 3.04 -6.39 11.82
CA MET A 1 2.17 -6.79 10.70
C MET A 1 2.98 -6.56 9.46
N ASP A 2 3.22 -7.61 8.68
CA ASP A 2 4.07 -7.47 7.50
C ASP A 2 3.19 -7.02 6.33
N ILE A 3 3.38 -5.76 5.93
CA ILE A 3 2.74 -5.20 4.74
C ILE A 3 3.70 -5.41 3.58
N GLN A 4 3.15 -5.89 2.47
CA GLN A 4 3.90 -6.19 1.27
C GLN A 4 3.24 -5.49 0.06
N LEU A 5 4.03 -5.04 -0.92
CA LEU A 5 3.55 -4.43 -2.17
C LEU A 5 3.86 -5.35 -3.36
N ALA A 6 2.83 -5.87 -4.03
CA ALA A 6 2.94 -6.82 -5.14
C ALA A 6 2.46 -6.21 -6.45
N LEU A 7 3.01 -6.67 -7.58
CA LEU A 7 2.30 -6.56 -8.86
C LEU A 7 1.31 -7.72 -8.98
N ASP A 8 0.02 -7.42 -9.05
CA ASP A 8 -1.05 -8.44 -9.08
C ASP A 8 -2.26 -7.95 -9.88
N GLU A 9 -3.19 -8.87 -10.14
CA GLU A 9 -4.51 -8.62 -10.72
C GLU A 9 -5.57 -8.37 -9.61
N PRO A 10 -6.64 -7.61 -9.89
CA PRO A 10 -7.69 -7.34 -8.91
C PRO A 10 -8.43 -8.63 -8.50
N ARG A 11 -8.63 -8.82 -7.20
CA ARG A 11 -9.39 -9.94 -6.64
C ARG A 11 -10.81 -9.53 -6.23
N PRO A 12 -11.74 -10.49 -6.09
CA PRO A 12 -13.08 -10.19 -5.59
C PRO A 12 -13.02 -9.50 -4.22
N ASN A 13 -13.70 -8.36 -4.11
CA ASN A 13 -13.77 -7.49 -2.92
C ASN A 13 -12.53 -6.64 -2.62
N ASP A 14 -11.56 -6.57 -3.53
CA ASP A 14 -10.49 -5.58 -3.39
C ASP A 14 -11.04 -4.16 -3.49
N LYS A 15 -10.51 -3.29 -2.65
CA LYS A 15 -10.69 -1.85 -2.84
C LYS A 15 -9.74 -1.40 -3.95
N ILE A 16 -10.32 -0.87 -5.01
CA ILE A 16 -9.59 -0.31 -6.16
C ILE A 16 -9.41 1.18 -5.93
N ILE A 17 -8.16 1.65 -6.01
CA ILE A 17 -7.82 3.07 -5.90
C ILE A 17 -7.01 3.48 -7.14
N ASN A 18 -7.53 4.46 -7.87
CA ASN A 18 -6.85 5.01 -9.05
C ASN A 18 -6.17 6.33 -8.66
N VAL A 19 -4.86 6.42 -8.84
CA VAL A 19 -4.08 7.64 -8.58
C VAL A 19 -3.20 7.92 -9.80
N ALA A 20 -3.49 9.01 -10.50
CA ALA A 20 -2.85 9.35 -11.78
C ALA A 20 -2.91 8.19 -12.79
N HIS A 21 -1.76 7.56 -13.08
CA HIS A 21 -1.63 6.45 -14.03
C HIS A 21 -1.41 5.10 -13.32
N LEU A 22 -1.57 5.05 -12.00
CA LEU A 22 -1.39 3.85 -11.19
C LEU A 22 -2.72 3.36 -10.63
N THR A 23 -2.86 2.04 -10.60
CA THR A 23 -3.99 1.34 -9.98
C THR A 23 -3.48 0.55 -8.79
N PHE A 24 -4.06 0.80 -7.63
CA PHE A 24 -3.77 0.06 -6.41
C PHE A 24 -4.95 -0.84 -6.04
N PHE A 25 -4.62 -2.08 -5.66
CA PHE A 25 -5.56 -3.03 -5.09
C PHE A 25 -5.23 -3.22 -3.61
N ILE A 26 -6.24 -3.07 -2.77
CA ILE A 26 -6.11 -3.28 -1.33
C ILE A 26 -7.11 -4.35 -0.93
N ASP A 27 -6.59 -5.46 -0.44
CA ASP A 27 -7.40 -6.52 0.14
C ASP A 27 -8.31 -5.97 1.26
N ARG A 28 -9.54 -6.46 1.30
CA ARG A 28 -10.58 -6.01 2.24
C ARG A 28 -10.17 -6.12 3.71
N PHE A 29 -9.40 -7.15 4.08
CA PHE A 29 -8.93 -7.32 5.45
C PHE A 29 -7.85 -6.29 5.78
N THR A 30 -6.90 -6.08 4.85
CA THR A 30 -5.81 -5.11 5.01
C THR A 30 -6.34 -3.70 5.23
N GLN A 31 -7.39 -3.29 4.51
CA GLN A 31 -8.00 -1.97 4.66
C GLN A 31 -8.38 -1.63 6.11
N ARG A 32 -8.78 -2.62 6.91
CA ARG A 32 -9.19 -2.40 8.31
C ARG A 32 -8.06 -1.94 9.22
N TYR A 33 -6.81 -2.18 8.83
CA TYR A 33 -5.64 -1.95 9.67
C TYR A 33 -4.80 -0.75 9.23
N ILE A 34 -4.89 -0.36 7.96
CA ILE A 34 -4.02 0.70 7.40
C ILE A 34 -4.67 2.09 7.41
N GLY A 35 -6.00 2.16 7.59
CA GLY A 35 -6.77 3.41 7.59
C GLY A 35 -7.24 3.85 6.21
N GLU A 36 -7.92 5.00 6.15
CA GLU A 36 -8.56 5.48 4.92
C GLU A 36 -7.66 6.34 4.02
N LYS A 37 -6.71 7.07 4.63
CA LYS A 37 -5.75 7.94 3.94
C LYS A 37 -4.38 7.31 4.04
N LEU A 38 -3.77 7.03 2.90
CA LEU A 38 -2.47 6.40 2.79
C LEU A 38 -1.55 7.27 1.95
N THR A 39 -0.28 7.28 2.33
CA THR A 39 0.82 7.86 1.56
C THR A 39 1.85 6.78 1.30
N LEU A 40 2.19 6.58 0.03
CA LEU A 40 3.24 5.67 -0.43
C LEU A 40 4.39 6.51 -0.99
N ASP A 41 5.49 6.57 -0.26
CA ASP A 41 6.70 7.27 -0.67
C ASP A 41 7.76 6.28 -1.14
N PHE A 42 8.73 6.76 -1.93
CA PHE A 42 9.87 5.97 -2.38
C PHE A 42 11.18 6.72 -2.13
N ASP A 43 12.12 6.04 -1.47
CA ASP A 43 13.51 6.47 -1.33
C ASP A 43 14.43 5.38 -1.89
N PRO A 44 15.35 5.68 -2.83
CA PRO A 44 16.19 4.65 -3.44
C PRO A 44 17.09 3.86 -2.46
N ALA A 45 17.47 4.46 -1.33
CA ALA A 45 18.30 3.80 -0.32
C ALA A 45 17.47 2.98 0.68
N GLN A 46 16.17 3.28 0.82
CA GLN A 46 15.30 2.67 1.83
C GLN A 46 14.07 1.95 1.27
N GLY A 47 13.86 1.95 -0.03
CA GLY A 47 12.69 1.36 -0.69
C GLY A 47 11.40 2.16 -0.48
N PHE A 48 10.27 1.48 -0.59
CA PHE A 48 8.97 2.09 -0.37
C PHE A 48 8.65 2.23 1.12
N ARG A 49 7.97 3.32 1.46
CA ARG A 49 7.43 3.60 2.79
C ARG A 49 5.93 3.83 2.69
N LEU A 50 5.16 3.08 3.46
CA LEU A 50 3.72 3.25 3.60
C LEU A 50 3.40 3.90 4.95
N SER A 51 2.61 4.97 4.91
CA SER A 51 2.17 5.69 6.12
C SER A 51 0.71 6.12 6.02
N ASN A 52 0.10 6.37 7.18
CA ASN A 52 -1.17 7.06 7.30
C ASN A 52 -0.95 8.37 8.11
N PRO A 53 -1.98 9.21 8.33
CA PRO A 53 -1.80 10.45 9.09
C PRO A 53 -1.31 10.30 10.53
N ASN A 54 -1.42 9.11 11.11
CA ASN A 54 -1.11 8.85 12.52
C ASN A 54 0.28 8.23 12.71
N GLU A 55 0.73 7.38 11.77
CA GLU A 55 1.97 6.61 11.92
C GLU A 55 2.58 6.12 10.59
N ILE A 56 3.83 5.67 10.67
CA ILE A 56 4.48 4.87 9.62
C ILE A 56 4.03 3.42 9.80
N LEU A 57 3.34 2.88 8.81
CA LEU A 57 2.81 1.51 8.85
C LEU A 57 3.87 0.48 8.48
N CYS A 58 4.71 0.79 7.50
CA CYS A 58 5.79 -0.07 7.04
C CYS A 58 6.82 0.71 6.22
N GLN A 59 8.07 0.24 6.22
CA GLN A 59 9.20 0.84 5.51
C GLN A 59 10.13 -0.28 5.01
N GLY A 60 10.92 -0.01 3.96
CA GLY A 60 11.75 -1.06 3.37
C GLY A 60 10.98 -1.97 2.44
N ILE A 61 9.78 -1.59 2.00
CA ILE A 61 8.97 -2.43 1.12
C ILE A 61 9.61 -2.46 -0.26
N THR A 62 9.82 -3.65 -0.79
CA THR A 62 10.20 -3.90 -2.19
C THR A 62 9.00 -4.37 -2.97
N ILE A 63 8.95 -4.03 -4.26
CA ILE A 63 7.97 -4.62 -5.18
C ILE A 63 8.46 -6.01 -5.55
N TYR A 64 7.59 -7.00 -5.41
CA TYR A 64 7.79 -8.38 -5.84
C TYR A 64 6.78 -8.76 -6.92
#